data_AF-A0A8T6UXT7-F1
#
_entry.id   AF-A0A8T6UXT7-F1
#
_cell.length_a   1.000
_cell.length_b   1.000
_cell.length_c   1.000
_cell.angle_alpha   90.00
_cell.angle_beta   90.00
_cell.angle_gamma   90.00
#
_symmetry.space_group_name_H-M   'P 1'
#
loop_
_entity.id
_entity.type
_entity.pdbx_description
1 polymer ?
#
loop_
_entity_poly.entity_id
_entity_poly.type
_entity_poly.pdbx_seq_one_letter_code
_entity_poly.pdbx_strand_id
1 'polypeptide(L)'
;ENTVAMLEGLETVITHSHSSTVYLALSHRPDLRVIIPESRPLFEGRSLAKDLASHGLKVTLMVDAAMAAFAREADAALVGADSVLADGTIVNKIGTRLLALA
;
A
#
# COMPACT_ATOMS: atom_id res chain seq x y z
N GLU A 1 1.75 7.79 -14.36
CA GLU A 1 2.75 8.86 -14.56
C GLU A 1 2.80 9.81 -13.36
N ASN A 2 1.73 10.57 -13.04
CA ASN A 2 1.76 11.53 -11.92
C ASN A 2 2.11 10.94 -10.54
N THR A 3 1.63 9.72 -10.22
CA THR A 3 1.94 9.09 -8.93
C THR A 3 3.42 8.75 -8.77
N VAL A 4 4.12 8.38 -9.86
CA VAL A 4 5.55 7.99 -9.78
C VAL A 4 6.41 9.18 -9.36
N ALA A 5 6.09 10.37 -9.88
CA ALA A 5 6.73 11.62 -9.47
C ALA A 5 6.47 11.93 -7.97
N MET A 6 5.27 11.66 -7.46
CA MET A 6 4.95 11.84 -6.04
C MET A 6 5.69 10.87 -5.12
N LEU A 7 6.23 9.78 -5.65
CA LEU A 7 7.03 8.82 -4.88
C LEU A 7 8.52 9.21 -4.84
N GLU A 8 8.98 10.16 -5.66
CA GLU A 8 10.39 10.55 -5.73
C GLU A 8 10.91 10.98 -4.35
N GLY A 9 12.10 10.48 -3.99
CA GLY A 9 12.73 10.76 -2.70
C GLY A 9 12.20 9.95 -1.51
N LEU A 10 11.12 9.18 -1.67
CA LEU A 10 10.69 8.21 -0.66
C LEU A 10 11.57 6.96 -0.71
N GLU A 11 11.78 6.32 0.43
CA GLU A 11 12.52 5.06 0.58
C GLU A 11 11.59 3.90 0.92
N THR A 12 10.57 4.16 1.76
CA THR A 12 9.61 3.16 2.25
C THR A 12 8.17 3.65 2.08
N VAL A 13 7.33 2.82 1.48
CA VAL A 13 5.89 3.08 1.35
C VAL A 13 5.10 1.96 2.00
N ILE A 14 4.03 2.31 2.72
CA ILE A 14 3.03 1.35 3.20
C ILE A 14 1.81 1.36 2.27
N THR A 15 1.27 0.18 1.97
CA THR A 15 0.00 0.04 1.22
C THR A 15 -0.95 -0.91 1.93
N HIS A 16 -2.17 -1.07 1.40
CA HIS A 16 -3.21 -1.94 1.96
C HIS A 16 -4.02 -2.60 0.85
N SER A 17 -4.34 -3.89 1.01
CA SER A 17 -5.04 -4.72 0.02
C SER A 17 -4.27 -4.92 -1.30
N HIS A 18 -4.98 -5.32 -2.36
CA HIS A 18 -4.44 -5.43 -3.71
C HIS A 18 -5.13 -4.42 -4.62
N SER A 19 -4.41 -3.39 -5.02
CA SER A 19 -4.86 -2.41 -6.01
C SER A 19 -3.96 -2.49 -7.23
N SER A 20 -4.55 -2.72 -8.41
CA SER A 20 -3.82 -2.75 -9.68
C SER A 20 -3.16 -1.40 -10.00
N THR A 21 -3.81 -0.29 -9.63
CA THR A 21 -3.25 1.07 -9.79
C THR A 21 -2.03 1.28 -8.90
N VAL A 22 -2.10 0.84 -7.64
CA VAL A 22 -0.97 0.91 -6.71
C VAL A 22 0.17 -0.01 -7.16
N TYR A 23 -0.15 -1.24 -7.57
CA TYR A 23 0.83 -2.17 -8.14
C TYR A 23 1.59 -1.52 -9.31
N LEU A 24 0.88 -0.97 -10.29
CA LEU A 24 1.49 -0.34 -11.46
C LEU A 24 2.41 0.81 -11.05
N ALA A 25 1.98 1.68 -10.12
CA ALA A 25 2.81 2.77 -9.64
C ALA A 25 4.10 2.28 -8.94
N LEU A 26 3.99 1.25 -8.09
CA LEU A 26 5.13 0.68 -7.38
C LEU A 26 6.06 -0.11 -8.30
N SER A 27 5.55 -0.80 -9.32
CA SER A 27 6.37 -1.50 -10.32
C SER A 27 7.33 -0.57 -11.09
N HIS A 28 7.01 0.72 -11.20
CA HIS A 28 7.91 1.73 -11.77
C HIS A 28 8.98 2.24 -10.79
N ARG A 29 8.94 1.79 -9.54
CA ARG A 29 9.87 2.18 -8.47
C ARG A 29 10.45 0.96 -7.76
N PRO A 30 11.25 0.13 -8.47
CA PRO A 30 11.84 -1.09 -7.91
C PRO A 30 12.82 -0.84 -6.75
N ASP A 31 13.26 0.40 -6.57
CA ASP A 31 14.14 0.85 -5.49
C ASP A 31 13.44 0.98 -4.12
N LEU A 32 12.10 1.07 -4.10
CA LEU A 32 11.33 1.23 -2.87
C LEU A 32 11.24 -0.05 -2.03
N ARG A 33 11.20 0.14 -0.71
CA ARG A 33 10.68 -0.86 0.22
C ARG A 33 9.17 -0.70 0.37
N VAL A 34 8.42 -1.79 0.25
CA VAL A 34 6.95 -1.80 0.39
C VAL A 34 6.56 -2.59 1.63
N ILE A 35 5.83 -1.96 2.54
CA ILE A 35 5.20 -2.62 3.68
C ILE A 35 3.73 -2.87 3.35
N ILE A 36 3.25 -4.08 3.62
CA ILE A 36 1.88 -4.45 3.29
C ILE A 36 1.31 -5.43 4.34
N PRO A 37 0.12 -5.15 4.89
CA PRO A 37 -0.56 -6.09 5.75
C PRO A 37 -1.22 -7.20 4.93
N GLU A 38 -1.42 -8.36 5.53
CA GLU A 38 -1.98 -9.51 4.84
C GLU A 38 -3.38 -9.26 4.28
N SER A 39 -4.15 -8.30 4.83
CA SER A 39 -5.47 -7.88 4.36
C SER A 39 -6.52 -8.97 4.51
N ARG A 40 -6.90 -9.30 5.74
CA ARG A 40 -7.99 -10.25 6.02
C ARG A 40 -9.34 -9.77 5.46
N PRO A 41 -10.28 -10.69 5.17
CA PRO A 41 -10.16 -12.15 5.31
C PRO A 41 -9.58 -12.87 4.09
N LEU A 42 -9.58 -12.24 2.91
CA LEU A 42 -9.22 -12.87 1.63
C LEU A 42 -7.72 -12.86 1.34
N PHE A 43 -6.94 -12.18 2.19
CA PHE A 43 -5.49 -12.12 2.11
C PHE A 43 -4.97 -11.42 0.85
N GLU A 44 -5.67 -10.40 0.36
CA GLU A 44 -5.30 -9.72 -0.89
C GLU A 44 -3.88 -9.13 -0.85
N GLY A 45 -3.45 -8.65 0.32
CA GLY A 45 -2.10 -8.11 0.50
C GLY A 45 -1.01 -9.16 0.34
N ARG A 46 -1.28 -10.45 0.64
CA ARG A 46 -0.32 -11.53 0.35
C ARG A 46 -0.11 -11.72 -1.15
N SER A 47 -1.17 -11.60 -1.94
CA SER A 47 -1.09 -11.67 -3.40
C SER A 47 -0.27 -10.49 -3.95
N LEU A 48 -0.56 -9.26 -3.50
CA LEU A 48 0.19 -8.09 -3.96
C LEU A 48 1.66 -8.16 -3.52
N ALA A 49 1.93 -8.61 -2.30
CA ALA A 49 3.29 -8.82 -1.82
C ALA A 49 4.09 -9.77 -2.71
N LYS A 50 3.46 -10.87 -3.14
CA LYS A 50 4.07 -11.83 -4.06
C LYS A 50 4.33 -11.22 -5.44
N ASP A 51 3.37 -10.47 -5.98
CA ASP A 51 3.50 -9.82 -7.29
C ASP A 51 4.64 -8.80 -7.29
N LEU A 52 4.69 -7.93 -6.28
CA LEU A 52 5.74 -6.91 -6.13
C LEU A 52 7.12 -7.54 -5.88
N ALA A 53 7.21 -8.57 -5.03
CA ALA A 53 8.46 -9.29 -4.81
C ALA A 53 8.96 -9.98 -6.10
N SER A 54 8.04 -10.54 -6.89
CA SER A 54 8.37 -11.12 -8.21
C SER A 54 8.84 -10.05 -9.20
N HIS A 55 8.46 -8.79 -8.99
CA HIS A 55 8.92 -7.63 -9.75
C HIS A 55 10.21 -7.00 -9.20
N GLY A 56 10.85 -7.61 -8.20
CA GLY A 56 12.13 -7.18 -7.65
C GLY A 56 12.07 -6.18 -6.50
N LEU A 57 10.87 -5.81 -6.03
CA LEU A 57 10.73 -4.90 -4.88
C LEU A 57 11.05 -5.60 -3.56
N LYS A 58 11.58 -4.85 -2.59
CA LYS A 58 11.75 -5.32 -1.21
C LYS A 58 10.41 -5.21 -0.49
N VAL A 59 9.79 -6.35 -0.18
CA VAL A 59 8.47 -6.37 0.46
C VAL A 59 8.55 -6.89 1.91
N THR A 60 7.91 -6.18 2.82
CA THR A 60 7.64 -6.61 4.19
C THR A 60 6.15 -6.91 4.34
N LEU A 61 5.83 -8.19 4.54
CA LEU A 61 4.46 -8.64 4.82
C LEU A 61 4.24 -8.67 6.34
N MET A 62 3.13 -8.11 6.81
CA MET A 62 2.74 -8.13 8.23
C MET A 62 1.29 -8.58 8.43
N VAL A 63 0.89 -8.79 9.68
CA VAL A 63 -0.53 -8.96 10.05
C VAL A 63 -1.24 -7.61 10.12
N ASP A 64 -2.55 -7.58 9.87
CA ASP A 64 -3.34 -6.33 9.90
C ASP A 64 -3.23 -5.59 11.25
N ALA A 65 -3.11 -6.32 12.36
CA ALA A 65 -3.00 -5.75 13.71
C ALA A 65 -1.69 -4.99 13.97
N ALA A 66 -0.64 -5.24 13.17
CA ALA A 66 0.66 -4.58 13.30
C ALA A 66 0.73 -3.26 12.52
N MET A 67 -0.31 -2.92 11.75
CA MET A 67 -0.31 -1.83 10.78
C MET A 67 0.13 -0.48 11.35
N ALA A 68 -0.34 -0.13 12.56
CA ALA A 68 0.04 1.13 13.19
C ALA A 68 1.52 1.21 13.60
N ALA A 69 2.13 0.08 13.95
CA ALA A 69 3.56 0.06 14.28
C ALA A 69 4.41 0.33 13.04
N PHE A 70 4.06 -0.31 11.92
CA PHE A 70 4.78 -0.18 10.65
C PHE A 70 4.47 1.11 9.89
N ALA A 71 3.29 1.71 10.08
CA ALA A 71 2.96 3.01 9.48
C ALA A 71 3.98 4.08 9.88
N ARG A 72 4.51 4.03 11.11
CA ARG A 72 5.55 4.93 11.61
C ARG A 72 6.93 4.74 10.96
N GLU A 73 7.14 3.63 10.26
CA GLU A 73 8.37 3.33 9.53
C GLU A 73 8.30 3.70 8.03
N ALA A 74 7.13 4.11 7.55
CA ALA A 74 6.90 4.45 6.16
C ALA A 74 6.92 5.97 5.96
N ASP A 75 7.46 6.40 4.81
CA ASP A 75 7.49 7.82 4.44
C ASP A 75 6.10 8.28 3.94
N ALA A 76 5.34 7.36 3.34
CA ALA A 76 3.99 7.62 2.87
C ALA A 76 3.12 6.36 2.86
N ALA A 77 1.81 6.58 2.97
CA ALA A 77 0.79 5.57 2.67
C ALA A 77 0.27 5.76 1.23
N LEU A 78 0.39 4.73 0.38
CA LEU A 78 -0.17 4.70 -0.97
C LEU A 78 -1.30 3.67 -1.02
N VAL A 79 -2.52 4.12 -1.22
CA VAL A 79 -3.72 3.26 -1.26
C VAL A 79 -4.48 3.45 -2.56
N GLY A 80 -5.19 2.40 -2.97
CA GLY A 80 -6.24 2.52 -3.98
C GLY A 80 -7.50 3.15 -3.39
N ALA A 81 -8.52 3.30 -4.23
CA ALA A 81 -9.86 3.68 -3.82
C ALA A 81 -10.88 2.93 -4.68
N ASP A 82 -11.89 2.34 -4.04
CA ASP A 82 -13.04 1.76 -4.72
C ASP A 82 -14.02 2.87 -5.14
N SER A 83 -14.15 3.91 -4.32
CA SER A 83 -14.94 5.11 -4.64
C SER A 83 -14.41 6.34 -3.91
N VAL A 84 -14.51 7.49 -4.56
CA VAL A 84 -14.34 8.80 -3.94
C VAL A 84 -15.68 9.52 -4.01
N LEU A 85 -16.27 9.81 -2.85
CA LEU A 85 -17.58 10.44 -2.75
C LEU A 85 -17.47 11.95 -2.97
N ALA A 86 -18.61 12.60 -3.21
CA ALA A 86 -18.67 14.04 -3.50
C ALA A 86 -18.16 14.91 -2.34
N ASP A 87 -18.18 14.41 -1.11
CA ASP A 87 -17.66 15.07 0.09
C ASP A 87 -16.16 14.80 0.33
N GLY A 88 -15.50 14.07 -0.57
CA GLY A 88 -14.09 13.69 -0.44
C GLY A 88 -13.86 12.40 0.36
N THR A 89 -14.91 11.75 0.86
CA THR A 89 -14.77 10.46 1.55
C THR A 89 -14.23 9.40 0.59
N ILE A 90 -13.18 8.70 1.02
CA ILE A 90 -12.62 7.57 0.30
C ILE A 90 -13.25 6.27 0.85
N VAL A 91 -13.93 5.54 -0.02
CA VAL A 91 -14.35 4.17 0.24
C VAL A 91 -13.32 3.24 -0.37
N ASN A 92 -12.76 2.37 0.45
CA ASN A 92 -11.78 1.37 0.05
C ASN A 92 -11.89 0.13 0.95
N LYS A 93 -11.03 -0.87 0.73
CA LYS A 93 -10.89 -2.07 1.57
C LYS A 93 -10.94 -1.75 3.08
N ILE A 94 -11.69 -2.58 3.81
CA ILE A 94 -11.70 -2.58 5.28
C ILE A 94 -10.27 -2.54 5.85
N GLY A 95 -10.01 -1.61 6.77
CA GLY A 95 -8.67 -1.36 7.31
C GLY A 95 -7.98 -0.12 6.73
N THR A 96 -8.35 0.37 5.54
CA THR A 96 -7.75 1.60 4.98
C THR A 96 -7.91 2.81 5.90
N ARG A 97 -9.06 2.95 6.58
CA ARG A 97 -9.25 4.03 7.57
C ARG A 97 -8.32 3.87 8.78
N LEU A 98 -7.99 2.65 9.19
CA LEU A 98 -7.07 2.42 10.30
C LEU A 98 -5.65 2.78 9.90
N LEU A 99 -5.24 2.47 8.67
CA LEU A 99 -3.95 2.92 8.12
C LEU A 99 -3.84 4.44 8.12
N ALA A 100 -4.90 5.14 7.70
CA ALA A 100 -4.91 6.60 7.62
C ALA A 100 -4.89 7.31 8.99
N LEU A 101 -5.25 6.62 10.08
CA LEU A 101 -5.25 7.17 11.43
C LEU A 101 -3.94 6.90 12.20
N ALA A 102 -3.10 6.00 11.70
CA ALA A 102 -1.84 5.60 12.34
C ALA A 102 -0.72 6.62 12.10
#